data_AF-A0A7W7WUH1-F1
#
_entry.id   AF-A0A7W7WUH1-F1
#
_cell.length_a   1.000
_cell.length_b   1.000
_cell.length_c   1.000
_cell.angle_alpha   90.00
_cell.angle_beta   90.00
_cell.angle_gamma   90.00
#
_symmetry.space_group_name_H-M   'P 1'
#
loop_
_entity.id
_entity.type
_entity.pdbx_description
1 polymer ?
#
loop_
_entity_poly.entity_id
_entity_poly.type
_entity_poly.pdbx_seq_one_letter_code
_entity_poly.pdbx_strand_id
1 'polypeptide(L)'
;MPQQLSAQDPLDHAREAERLGVDHLVGDDVRLAAVAAVTTKIGLVVAVDPDTTQPYEVARRVATLHHLSGGRAGWQVGPSEDPLRRREFIEAVRTLWNSWDAEDLPADRDTGTFVRSGAGEFAYEGALLTLSGRFVTPRPPQGHPALIEESA
;
A
#
# COMPACT_ATOMS: atom_id res chain seq x y z
N MET A 1 22.40 1.32 19.24
CA MET A 1 22.58 0.07 18.47
C MET A 1 21.41 -0.05 17.52
N PRO A 2 21.60 -0.20 16.20
CA PRO A 2 20.48 -0.40 15.29
C PRO A 2 19.87 -1.77 15.59
N GLN A 3 18.60 -1.79 15.98
CA GLN A 3 17.86 -3.04 16.14
C GLN A 3 17.71 -3.68 14.76
N GLN A 4 18.23 -4.91 14.61
CA GLN A 4 17.94 -5.74 13.46
C GLN A 4 16.43 -5.94 13.38
N LEU A 5 15.78 -5.38 12.36
CA LEU A 5 14.46 -5.82 11.92
C LEU A 5 14.52 -7.33 11.77
N SER A 6 13.83 -8.05 12.65
CA SER A 6 13.66 -9.49 12.56
C SER A 6 12.94 -9.75 11.24
N ALA A 7 13.68 -10.20 10.23
CA ALA A 7 13.08 -10.80 9.04
C ALA A 7 12.25 -11.98 9.56
N GLN A 8 10.93 -11.79 9.63
CA GLN A 8 10.00 -12.90 9.84
C GLN A 8 10.34 -13.99 8.84
N ASP A 9 10.41 -15.24 9.31
CA ASP A 9 10.90 -16.38 8.54
C ASP A 9 10.12 -16.46 7.21
N PRO A 10 10.79 -16.38 6.05
CA PRO A 10 10.14 -16.52 4.74
C PRO A 10 9.29 -17.79 4.60
N LEU A 11 9.55 -18.82 5.42
CA LEU A 11 8.79 -20.07 5.46
C LEU A 11 7.42 -19.93 6.13
N ASP A 12 7.23 -18.98 7.04
CA ASP A 12 5.94 -18.80 7.71
C ASP A 12 4.89 -18.16 6.79
N HIS A 13 5.31 -17.23 5.92
CA HIS A 13 4.45 -16.67 4.87
C HIS A 13 4.06 -17.73 3.82
N ALA A 14 4.96 -18.66 3.48
CA ALA A 14 4.66 -19.75 2.56
C ALA A 14 3.61 -20.73 3.11
N ARG A 15 3.63 -21.02 4.42
CA ARG A 15 2.63 -21.88 5.09
C ARG A 15 1.27 -21.19 5.20
N GLU A 16 1.25 -19.88 5.41
CA GLU A 16 0.03 -19.06 5.39
C GLU A 16 -0.62 -19.05 4.00
N ALA A 17 0.18 -18.85 2.96
CA ALA A 17 -0.24 -18.88 1.56
C ALA A 17 -0.90 -20.21 1.20
N GLU A 18 -0.29 -21.32 1.62
CA GLU A 18 -0.79 -22.68 1.41
C GLU A 18 -2.11 -22.92 2.14
N ARG A 19 -2.25 -22.42 3.39
CA ARG A 19 -3.50 -22.53 4.15
C ARG A 19 -4.66 -21.76 3.52
N LEU A 20 -4.38 -20.59 2.94
CA LEU A 20 -5.38 -19.73 2.32
C LEU A 20 -5.68 -20.11 0.86
N GLY A 21 -4.90 -21.01 0.25
CA GLY A 21 -5.01 -21.36 -1.16
C GLY A 21 -4.65 -20.21 -2.11
N VAL A 22 -3.81 -19.26 -1.64
CA VAL A 22 -3.41 -18.06 -2.39
C VAL A 22 -1.88 -17.96 -2.40
N ASP A 23 -1.28 -18.17 -3.58
CA ASP A 23 0.15 -17.97 -3.77
C ASP A 23 0.50 -16.48 -3.64
N HIS A 24 1.26 -16.12 -2.60
CA HIS A 24 1.74 -14.74 -2.42
C HIS A 24 3.20 -14.70 -1.96
N LEU A 25 3.89 -13.61 -2.29
CA LEU A 25 5.24 -13.32 -1.84
C LEU A 25 5.23 -12.06 -0.97
N VAL A 26 5.79 -12.16 0.24
CA VAL A 26 6.03 -11.03 1.13
C VAL A 26 7.47 -10.55 0.96
N GLY A 27 7.70 -9.24 0.89
CA GLY A 27 9.06 -8.69 0.78
C GLY A 27 9.11 -7.17 0.59
N ASP A 28 10.31 -6.68 0.26
CA ASP A 28 10.54 -5.29 -0.09
C ASP A 28 9.97 -4.94 -1.48
N ASP A 29 9.62 -3.68 -1.67
CA ASP A 29 8.93 -3.18 -2.87
C ASP A 29 9.77 -3.31 -4.16
N VAL A 30 11.09 -3.16 -4.08
CA VAL A 30 11.99 -3.28 -5.24
C VAL A 30 12.02 -4.73 -5.74
N ARG A 31 12.21 -5.69 -4.85
CA ARG A 31 12.17 -7.12 -5.21
C ARG A 31 10.79 -7.51 -5.74
N LEU A 32 9.73 -7.07 -5.08
CA LEU A 32 8.37 -7.37 -5.51
C LEU A 32 8.05 -6.77 -6.89
N ALA A 33 8.57 -5.59 -7.21
CA ALA A 33 8.42 -4.99 -8.55
C ALA A 33 9.12 -5.84 -9.65
N ALA A 34 10.31 -6.38 -9.37
CA ALA A 34 10.98 -7.30 -10.29
C ALA A 34 10.18 -8.59 -10.50
N VAL A 35 9.61 -9.14 -9.42
CA VAL A 35 8.73 -10.31 -9.49
C VAL A 35 7.43 -9.99 -10.23
N ALA A 36 6.90 -8.76 -10.07
CA ALA A 36 5.70 -8.31 -10.76
C ALA A 36 5.85 -8.38 -12.28
N ALA A 37 7.02 -8.02 -12.79
CA ALA A 37 7.31 -8.02 -14.22
C ALA A 37 7.35 -9.41 -14.87
N VAL A 38 7.56 -10.47 -14.09
CA VAL A 38 7.75 -11.85 -14.60
C VAL A 38 6.67 -12.83 -14.12
N THR A 39 5.64 -12.35 -13.43
CA THR A 39 4.54 -13.17 -12.89
C THR A 39 3.18 -12.54 -13.17
N THR A 40 2.13 -13.37 -13.25
CA THR A 40 0.77 -12.89 -13.58
C THR A 40 -0.30 -13.33 -12.58
N LYS A 41 0.00 -14.28 -11.68
CA LYS A 41 -1.02 -14.89 -10.80
C LYS A 41 -0.76 -14.74 -9.31
N ILE A 42 0.51 -14.60 -8.90
CA ILE A 42 0.85 -14.54 -7.47
C ILE A 42 0.58 -13.16 -6.88
N GLY A 43 0.11 -13.11 -5.63
CA GLY A 43 -0.01 -11.88 -4.85
C GLY A 43 1.36 -11.33 -4.43
N LEU A 44 1.49 -10.01 -4.30
CA LEU A 44 2.74 -9.34 -3.93
C LEU A 44 2.49 -8.44 -2.72
N VAL A 45 2.96 -8.84 -1.54
CA VAL A 45 2.59 -8.21 -0.27
C VAL A 45 3.77 -7.43 0.29
N VAL A 46 3.62 -6.12 0.42
CA VAL A 46 4.62 -5.27 1.07
C VAL A 46 4.43 -5.36 2.58
N ALA A 47 5.43 -5.84 3.32
CA ALA A 47 5.42 -5.80 4.78
C ALA A 47 5.74 -4.38 5.28
N VAL A 48 4.94 -3.85 6.21
CA VAL A 48 5.10 -2.50 6.75
C VAL A 48 5.01 -2.49 8.26
N ASP A 49 5.86 -1.67 8.87
CA ASP A 49 5.87 -1.37 10.29
C ASP A 49 5.26 0.03 10.50
N PRO A 50 4.09 0.13 11.17
CA PRO A 50 3.42 1.42 11.38
C PRO A 50 4.17 2.38 12.32
N ASP A 51 5.12 1.89 13.12
CA ASP A 51 5.86 2.68 14.10
C ASP A 51 7.11 3.34 13.49
N THR A 52 7.68 2.72 12.45
CA THR A 52 8.92 3.19 11.82
C THR A 52 8.73 3.80 10.43
N THR A 53 7.54 3.66 9.83
CA THR A 53 7.27 4.18 8.49
C THR A 53 6.23 5.30 8.47
N GLN A 54 6.21 6.07 7.37
CA GLN A 54 5.24 7.14 7.16
C GLN A 54 4.07 6.66 6.27
N PRO A 55 2.80 6.97 6.61
CA PRO A 55 1.65 6.57 5.81
C PRO A 55 1.76 7.00 4.33
N TYR A 56 2.27 8.20 4.07
CA TYR A 56 2.45 8.72 2.71
C TYR A 56 3.38 7.86 1.86
N GLU A 57 4.48 7.41 2.46
CA GLU A 57 5.49 6.59 1.81
C GLU A 57 4.93 5.20 1.48
N VAL A 58 4.24 4.58 2.44
CA VAL A 58 3.59 3.27 2.24
C VAL A 58 2.49 3.35 1.18
N ALA A 59 1.59 4.33 1.27
CA ALA A 59 0.53 4.52 0.30
C ALA A 59 1.08 4.64 -1.12
N ARG A 60 2.15 5.42 -1.32
CA ARG A 60 2.80 5.62 -2.62
C ARG A 60 3.42 4.34 -3.15
N ARG A 61 4.18 3.62 -2.32
CA ARG A 61 4.87 2.38 -2.72
C ARG A 61 3.88 1.28 -3.10
N VAL A 62 2.91 1.03 -2.24
CA VAL A 62 1.92 -0.03 -2.43
C VAL A 62 1.03 0.30 -3.63
N ALA A 63 0.55 1.54 -3.78
CA ALA A 63 -0.22 1.95 -4.97
C ALA A 63 0.60 1.79 -6.26
N THR A 64 1.88 2.19 -6.25
CA THR A 64 2.78 2.03 -7.41
C THR A 64 2.92 0.55 -7.79
N LEU A 65 3.22 -0.32 -6.82
CA LEU A 65 3.31 -1.76 -7.07
C LEU A 65 1.97 -2.34 -7.53
N HIS A 66 0.85 -1.83 -7.00
CA HIS A 66 -0.49 -2.27 -7.40
C HIS A 66 -0.77 -1.94 -8.86
N HIS A 67 -0.38 -0.75 -9.34
CA HIS A 67 -0.42 -0.40 -10.77
C HIS A 67 0.52 -1.28 -11.60
N LEU A 68 1.80 -1.42 -11.19
CA LEU A 68 2.80 -2.20 -11.92
C LEU A 68 2.44 -3.69 -12.05
N SER A 69 1.77 -4.24 -11.04
CA SER A 69 1.40 -5.66 -10.98
C SER A 69 0.04 -5.97 -11.60
N GLY A 70 -0.70 -4.97 -12.07
CA GLY A 70 -2.07 -5.15 -12.58
C GLY A 70 -3.08 -5.50 -11.49
N GLY A 71 -2.91 -4.96 -10.28
CA GLY A 71 -3.84 -5.14 -9.17
C GLY A 71 -3.51 -6.29 -8.21
N ARG A 72 -2.30 -6.85 -8.25
CA ARG A 72 -1.90 -8.00 -7.40
C ARG A 72 -1.21 -7.60 -6.11
N ALA A 73 -0.89 -6.32 -5.95
CA ALA A 73 -0.21 -5.86 -4.75
C ALA A 73 -1.16 -5.78 -3.56
N GLY A 74 -0.67 -6.19 -2.40
CA GLY A 74 -1.27 -5.97 -1.09
C GLY A 74 -0.21 -5.47 -0.11
N TRP A 75 -0.59 -5.39 1.15
CA TRP A 75 0.28 -4.89 2.21
C TRP A 75 -0.07 -5.58 3.53
N GLN A 76 0.96 -5.98 4.27
CA GLN A 76 0.83 -6.55 5.60
C GLN A 76 1.27 -5.51 6.61
N VAL A 77 0.36 -5.10 7.50
CA VAL A 77 0.68 -4.16 8.58
C VAL A 77 1.02 -4.96 9.82
N GLY A 78 2.27 -4.82 10.28
CA GLY A 78 2.74 -5.44 11.51
C GLY A 78 2.05 -4.89 12.77
N PRO A 79 2.36 -5.45 13.94
CA PRO A 79 1.89 -4.91 15.21
C PRO A 79 2.45 -3.49 15.45
N SER A 80 1.85 -2.78 16.40
CA SER A 80 2.35 -1.51 16.95
C SER A 80 2.29 -1.59 18.47
N GLU A 81 3.19 -0.90 19.15
CA GLU A 81 3.10 -0.72 20.60
C GLU A 81 1.81 0.00 21.01
N ASP A 82 1.26 0.85 20.14
CA ASP A 82 0.01 1.57 20.34
C ASP A 82 -1.06 1.13 19.30
N PRO A 83 -2.12 0.42 19.71
CA PRO A 83 -3.22 0.05 18.80
C PRO A 83 -3.87 1.25 18.08
N LEU A 84 -3.88 2.44 18.71
CA LEU A 84 -4.37 3.67 18.08
C LEU A 84 -3.46 4.08 16.92
N ARG A 85 -2.13 4.00 17.12
CA ARG A 85 -1.13 4.27 16.09
C ARG A 85 -1.30 3.39 14.87
N ARG A 86 -1.46 2.07 15.06
CA ARG A 86 -1.73 1.12 13.95
C ARG A 86 -3.02 1.45 13.22
N ARG A 87 -4.10 1.77 13.94
CA ARG A 87 -5.40 2.12 13.34
C ARG A 87 -5.30 3.39 12.50
N GLU A 88 -4.80 4.49 13.06
CA GLU A 88 -4.67 5.77 12.36
C GLU A 88 -3.72 5.67 11.17
N PHE A 89 -2.67 4.86 11.26
CA PHE A 89 -1.78 4.57 10.14
C PHE A 89 -2.56 3.99 8.95
N ILE A 90 -3.39 2.97 9.21
CA ILE A 90 -4.20 2.33 8.17
C ILE A 90 -5.20 3.31 7.56
N GLU A 91 -5.88 4.10 8.39
CA GLU A 91 -6.84 5.12 7.95
C GLU A 91 -6.17 6.22 7.11
N ALA A 92 -4.99 6.71 7.53
CA ALA A 92 -4.22 7.69 6.79
C ALA A 92 -3.78 7.16 5.40
N VAL A 93 -3.30 5.92 5.32
CA VAL A 93 -2.96 5.27 4.04
C VAL A 93 -4.19 5.19 3.12
N ARG A 94 -5.33 4.74 3.64
CA ARG A 94 -6.58 4.66 2.86
C ARG A 94 -7.09 6.03 2.42
N THR A 95 -6.92 7.06 3.26
CA THR A 95 -7.28 8.45 2.93
C THR A 95 -6.51 8.94 1.71
N LEU A 96 -5.22 8.62 1.62
CA LEU A 96 -4.38 8.96 0.47
C LEU A 96 -4.84 8.24 -0.82
N TRP A 97 -5.25 6.98 -0.75
CA TRP A 97 -5.80 6.28 -1.92
C TRP A 97 -7.18 6.81 -2.34
N ASN A 98 -7.99 7.23 -1.36
CA ASN A 98 -9.30 7.83 -1.59
C ASN A 98 -9.24 9.26 -2.11
N SER A 99 -8.07 9.91 -2.12
CA SER A 99 -7.95 11.26 -2.67
C SER A 99 -7.97 11.32 -4.20
N TRP A 100 -8.02 10.15 -4.85
CA TRP A 100 -8.17 10.01 -6.29
C TRP A 100 -9.45 9.26 -6.63
N ASP A 101 -10.28 9.87 -7.46
CA ASP A 101 -11.39 9.19 -8.13
C ASP A 101 -10.91 8.46 -9.39
N ALA A 102 -11.65 7.44 -9.82
CA ALA A 102 -11.32 6.67 -11.03
C ALA A 102 -11.31 7.55 -12.29
N GLU A 103 -12.05 8.64 -12.25
CA GLU A 103 -12.28 9.56 -13.35
C GLU A 103 -11.31 10.76 -13.35
N ASP A 104 -10.44 10.88 -12.34
CA ASP A 104 -9.52 12.01 -12.19
C ASP A 104 -8.37 12.02 -13.20
N LEU A 105 -8.17 10.92 -13.93
CA LEU A 105 -7.13 10.76 -14.94
C LEU A 105 -7.74 10.47 -16.32
N PRO A 106 -8.48 11.43 -16.92
CA PRO A 106 -9.13 11.22 -18.22
C PRO A 106 -8.13 11.04 -19.38
N ALA A 107 -6.91 11.57 -19.25
CA ALA A 107 -5.88 11.50 -20.30
C ALA A 107 -6.39 11.89 -21.70
N ASP A 108 -7.26 12.90 -21.76
CA ASP A 108 -7.98 13.32 -22.96
C ASP A 108 -7.10 14.23 -23.82
N ARG A 109 -6.79 13.75 -25.02
CA ARG A 109 -5.94 14.47 -26.00
C ARG A 109 -6.67 15.57 -26.73
N ASP A 110 -7.99 15.46 -26.90
CA ASP A 110 -8.79 16.42 -27.66
C ASP A 110 -8.99 17.70 -26.84
N THR A 111 -9.22 17.56 -25.53
CA THR A 111 -9.33 18.69 -24.60
C THR A 111 -8.00 19.12 -23.98
N GLY A 112 -6.94 18.30 -24.10
CA GLY A 112 -5.63 18.54 -23.46
C GLY A 112 -5.64 18.30 -21.95
N THR A 113 -6.68 17.68 -21.40
CA THR A 113 -6.83 17.44 -19.96
C THR A 113 -6.22 16.09 -19.59
N PHE A 114 -5.06 16.10 -18.94
CA PHE A 114 -4.44 14.87 -18.45
C PHE A 114 -5.02 14.42 -17.09
N VAL A 115 -5.11 15.35 -16.15
CA VAL A 115 -5.61 15.14 -14.77
C VAL A 115 -6.63 16.23 -14.45
N ARG A 116 -7.71 15.88 -13.76
CA ARG A 116 -8.72 16.85 -13.31
C ARG A 116 -8.18 17.75 -12.19
N SER A 117 -8.65 19.00 -12.16
CA SER A 117 -8.35 19.90 -11.04
C SER A 117 -8.88 19.31 -9.73
N GLY A 118 -8.07 19.34 -8.67
CA GLY A 118 -8.44 18.79 -7.36
C GLY A 118 -7.94 17.36 -7.11
N ALA A 119 -7.63 16.60 -8.16
CA ALA A 119 -7.20 15.21 -8.04
C ALA A 119 -6.02 15.02 -7.07
N GLY A 120 -6.19 14.13 -6.11
CA GLY A 120 -5.19 13.83 -5.10
C GLY A 120 -5.20 14.74 -3.89
N GLU A 121 -6.00 15.81 -3.83
CA GLU A 121 -6.12 16.64 -2.61
C GLU A 121 -6.67 15.84 -1.44
N PHE A 122 -6.01 15.94 -0.28
CA PHE A 122 -6.41 15.21 0.91
C PHE A 122 -6.12 15.99 2.19
N ALA A 123 -6.89 15.66 3.22
CA ALA A 123 -6.63 16.02 4.60
C ALA A 123 -7.03 14.83 5.50
N TYR A 124 -6.22 14.54 6.49
CA TYR A 124 -6.44 13.55 7.53
C TYR A 124 -6.07 14.17 8.87
N GLU A 125 -7.00 14.13 9.82
CA GLU A 125 -6.82 14.61 11.19
C GLU A 125 -7.23 13.49 12.16
N GLY A 126 -6.24 12.87 12.78
CA GLY A 126 -6.38 11.90 13.85
C GLY A 126 -5.82 12.45 15.18
N ALA A 127 -5.86 11.63 16.22
CA ALA A 127 -5.31 11.96 17.54
C ALA A 127 -3.78 11.89 17.58
N LEU A 128 -3.15 11.05 16.74
CA LEU A 128 -1.69 10.88 16.67
C LEU A 128 -1.09 11.38 15.35
N LEU A 129 -1.90 11.39 14.28
CA LEU A 129 -1.47 11.74 12.94
C LEU A 129 -2.25 12.93 12.38
N THR A 130 -1.54 13.85 11.73
CA THR A 130 -2.15 14.90 10.91
C THR A 130 -1.40 14.99 9.60
N LEU A 131 -2.12 14.86 8.48
CA LEU A 131 -1.54 14.93 7.13
C LEU A 131 -2.47 15.75 6.23
N SER A 132 -1.90 16.58 5.36
CA SER A 132 -2.65 17.24 4.30
C SER A 132 -1.74 17.52 3.11
N GLY A 133 -2.34 17.68 1.94
CA GLY A 133 -1.62 18.03 0.72
C GLY A 133 -2.22 17.39 -0.52
N ARG A 134 -1.35 17.06 -1.49
CA ARG A 134 -1.73 16.35 -2.71
C ARG A 134 -0.97 15.03 -2.82
N PHE A 135 -1.70 13.93 -2.87
CA PHE A 135 -1.14 12.61 -3.12
C PHE A 135 -0.88 12.45 -4.61
N VAL A 136 0.31 11.95 -4.98
CA VAL A 136 0.78 11.99 -6.37
C VAL A 136 0.52 10.71 -7.16
N THR A 137 0.00 9.67 -6.51
CA THR A 137 -0.22 8.37 -7.16
C THR A 137 -1.71 8.16 -7.39
N PRO A 138 -2.16 7.94 -8.64
CA PRO A 138 -3.56 7.69 -8.95
C PRO A 138 -4.13 6.49 -8.19
N ARG A 139 -5.46 6.47 -8.07
CA ARG A 139 -6.22 5.42 -7.39
C ARG A 139 -5.71 4.03 -7.80
N PRO A 140 -5.37 3.15 -6.84
CA PRO A 140 -5.01 1.77 -7.13
C PRO A 140 -6.12 1.04 -7.93
N PRO A 141 -5.80 0.14 -8.89
CA PRO A 141 -6.79 -0.64 -9.64
C PRO A 141 -7.95 -1.24 -8.84
N GLN A 142 -7.71 -1.77 -7.62
CA GLN A 142 -8.77 -2.32 -6.76
C GLN A 142 -9.42 -1.28 -5.82
N GLY A 143 -9.07 0.00 -5.96
CA GLY A 143 -9.38 1.06 -5.00
C GLY A 143 -8.49 0.99 -3.76
N HIS A 144 -8.55 -0.13 -3.04
CA HIS A 144 -7.67 -0.41 -1.91
C HIS A 144 -6.94 -1.75 -2.13
N PRO A 145 -5.60 -1.74 -2.21
CA PRO A 145 -4.79 -2.95 -2.10
C PRO A 145 -5.16 -3.77 -0.86
N ALA A 146 -5.18 -5.10 -1.01
CA ALA A 146 -5.56 -6.01 0.07
C ALA A 146 -4.68 -5.81 1.31
N LEU A 147 -5.33 -5.63 2.47
CA LEU A 147 -4.68 -5.48 3.77
C LEU A 147 -4.64 -6.84 4.47
N ILE A 148 -3.45 -7.25 4.89
CA ILE A 148 -3.24 -8.38 5.79
C ILE A 148 -2.88 -7.80 7.15
N GLU A 149 -3.69 -8.11 8.16
CA GLU A 149 -3.40 -7.73 9.53
C GLU A 149 -2.75 -8.91 10.23
N GLU A 150 -1.51 -8.71 10.67
CA GLU A 150 -0.85 -9.68 11.53
C GLU A 150 -1.54 -9.70 12.91
N SER A 151 -1.88 -10.91 13.36
CA SER A 151 -2.42 -11.14 14.71
C SER A 151 -1.30 -10.94 15.72
N ALA A 152 -1.61 -10.25 16.83
CA ALA A 152 -0.67 -10.02 17.93
C ALA A 152 -0.31 -11.31 18.69
#